data_AF-A0AAD7GR00-F1
#
_entry.id   AF-A0AAD7GR00-F1
#
_cell.length_a   1.000
_cell.length_b   1.000
_cell.length_c   1.000
_cell.angle_alpha   90.00
_cell.angle_beta   90.00
_cell.angle_gamma   90.00
#
_symmetry.space_group_name_H-M   'P 1'
#
loop_
_entity.id
_entity.type
_entity.pdbx_description
1 polymer ?
#
loop_
_entity_poly.entity_id
_entity_poly.type
_entity_poly.pdbx_seq_one_letter_code
_entity_poly.pdbx_strand_id
1 'polypeptide(L)' 'DGRSKRQALACFFCRKRKIACGGPPKGSADTTCDQCARRGVPCEYPTESRRGQHSRIKSL' A
#
# COMPACT_ATOMS: atom_id res chain seq x y z
N ASP A 1 -21.35 -10.86 -7.09
CA ASP A 1 -21.01 -9.76 -6.16
C ASP A 1 -19.50 -9.48 -6.20
N GLY A 2 -19.02 -8.83 -7.28
CA GLY A 2 -17.61 -8.54 -7.50
C GLY A 2 -17.17 -7.30 -6.73
N ARG A 3 -17.29 -7.33 -5.39
CA ARG A 3 -16.87 -6.23 -4.53
C ARG A 3 -15.36 -6.06 -4.71
N SER A 4 -14.99 -5.11 -5.56
CA SER A 4 -13.64 -4.58 -5.74
C SER A 4 -13.12 -4.15 -4.37
N LYS A 5 -12.56 -5.10 -3.62
CA LYS A 5 -11.82 -4.86 -2.38
C LYS A 5 -10.65 -4.01 -2.83
N ARG A 6 -10.80 -2.69 -2.73
CA ARG A 6 -9.69 -1.74 -2.87
C ARG A 6 -8.70 -2.18 -1.80
N GLN A 7 -7.72 -2.98 -2.22
CA GLN A 7 -6.70 -3.48 -1.33
C GLN A 7 -6.03 -2.24 -0.74
N ALA A 8 -6.00 -2.16 0.59
CA ALA A 8 -5.35 -1.07 1.28
C ALA A 8 -3.95 -0.86 0.68
N LEU A 9 -3.61 0.41 0.43
CA LEU A 9 -2.30 0.77 -0.12
C LEU A 9 -1.24 0.29 0.88
N ALA A 10 -0.36 -0.59 0.43
CA ALA A 10 0.79 -1.00 1.20
C ALA A 10 1.92 0.03 1.07
N CYS A 11 2.72 0.21 2.11
CA CYS A 11 3.91 1.08 2.06
C CYS A 11 4.94 0.57 1.04
N PHE A 12 5.85 1.44 0.59
CA PHE A 12 6.87 1.10 -0.39
C PHE A 12 7.76 -0.07 0.04
N PHE A 13 8.12 -0.13 1.32
CA PHE A 13 8.92 -1.22 1.87
C PHE A 13 8.23 -2.58 1.73
N CYS A 14 6.97 -2.66 2.18
CA CYS A 14 6.17 -3.89 2.07
C CYS A 14 5.91 -4.29 0.62
N ARG A 15 5.73 -3.31 -0.29
CA ARG A 15 5.62 -3.56 -1.74
C ARG A 15 6.90 -4.15 -2.32
N LYS A 16 8.06 -3.55 -2.01
CA LYS A 16 9.37 -4.00 -2.51
C LYS A 16 9.73 -5.39 -1.99
N ARG A 17 9.38 -5.68 -0.74
CA ARG A 17 9.59 -7.00 -0.12
C ARG A 17 8.49 -8.02 -0.39
N LYS A 18 7.39 -7.62 -1.06
CA LYS A 18 6.20 -8.46 -1.32
C LYS A 18 5.64 -9.14 -0.05
N ILE A 19 5.59 -8.39 1.04
CA ILE A 19 5.07 -8.85 2.35
C ILE A 19 3.72 -8.19 2.67
N ALA A 20 2.99 -8.79 3.61
CA ALA A 20 1.74 -8.22 4.12
C ALA A 20 2.00 -6.89 4.85
N CYS A 21 1.22 -5.86 4.50
CA CYS A 21 1.25 -4.55 5.15
C CYS A 21 0.01 -4.41 6.02
N GLY A 22 0.19 -4.31 7.34
CA GLY A 22 -0.91 -4.18 8.30
C GLY A 22 -1.60 -2.81 8.30
N GLY A 23 -1.07 -1.83 7.58
CA GLY A 23 -1.50 -0.43 7.70
C GLY A 23 -0.87 0.25 8.93
N PRO A 24 -1.00 1.57 9.06
CA PRO A 24 -0.70 2.25 10.31
C PRO A 24 -1.73 1.90 11.39
N PRO A 25 -1.34 1.82 12.68
CA PRO A 25 -2.29 1.64 13.76
C PRO A 25 -3.28 2.81 13.82
N LYS A 26 -4.57 2.51 14.00
CA LYS A 26 -5.63 3.54 14.07
C LYS A 26 -5.40 4.40 15.31
N GLY A 27 -4.91 5.61 15.12
CA GLY A 27 -4.75 6.61 16.19
C GLY A 27 -3.31 7.08 16.46
N SER A 28 -2.30 6.56 15.76
CA SER A 28 -0.95 7.13 15.82
C SER A 28 -0.78 8.28 14.82
N ALA A 29 -0.12 9.35 15.25
CA ALA A 29 0.38 10.38 14.33
C ALA A 29 1.41 9.79 13.35
N ASP A 30 2.09 8.73 13.77
CA ASP A 30 3.01 7.96 12.96
C ASP A 30 2.23 7.10 11.95
N THR A 31 2.32 7.46 10.67
CA THR A 31 1.76 6.70 9.55
C THR A 31 2.55 5.41 9.25
N THR A 32 3.25 4.87 10.24
CA THR A 32 4.23 3.78 10.10
C THR A 32 3.56 2.43 10.35
N CYS A 33 3.70 1.45 9.44
CA CYS A 33 3.22 0.09 9.71
C CYS A 33 4.10 -0.65 10.73
N ASP A 34 3.54 -1.64 11.42
CA ASP A 34 4.26 -2.49 12.40
C ASP A 34 5.56 -3.10 11.86
N GLN A 35 5.57 -3.47 10.57
CA GLN A 35 6.73 -4.08 9.93
C GLN A 35 7.89 -3.10 9.78
N CYS A 36 7.58 -1.84 9.49
CA CYS A 36 8.58 -0.78 9.39
C CYS A 36 9.00 -0.28 10.77
N ALA A 37 8.03 -0.12 11.68
CA ALA A 37 8.28 0.28 13.06
C ALA A 37 9.22 -0.69 13.78
N ARG A 38 8.96 -2.00 13.72
CA ARG A 38 9.85 -3.03 14.32
C ARG A 38 11.25 -3.08 13.72
N ARG A 39 11.41 -2.65 12.47
CA ARG A 39 12.70 -2.67 11.76
C ARG A 39 13.42 -1.32 11.81
N GLY A 40 12.79 -0.27 12.34
CA GLY A 40 13.34 1.08 12.35
C GLY A 40 13.58 1.65 10.94
N VAL A 41 12.81 1.23 9.94
CA VAL A 41 12.96 1.70 8.55
C VAL A 41 11.91 2.77 8.20
N PRO A 42 12.23 3.71 7.29
CA PRO A 42 11.26 4.72 6.86
C PRO A 42 10.04 4.06 6.22
N CYS A 43 8.85 4.40 6.74
CA CYS A 43 7.59 3.89 6.24
C CYS A 43 6.86 4.96 5.44
N GLU A 44 7.02 4.91 4.13
CA GLU A 44 6.34 5.83 3.23
C GLU A 44 5.22 5.09 2.48
N TYR A 45 4.02 5.66 2.57
CA TYR A 45 2.85 5.18 1.85
C TYR A 45 2.70 5.92 0.53
N PRO A 46 2.48 5.21 -0.59
CA PRO A 46 2.11 5.86 -1.84
C PRO A 46 0.75 6.55 -1.65
N THR A 47 0.64 7.81 -2.08
CA THR A 47 -0.62 8.55 -2.13
C THR A 47 -1.57 8.02 -3.20
N GLU A 48 -1.02 7.47 -4.28
CA GLU A 48 -1.79 6.99 -5.44
C GLU A 48 -1.68 5.47 -5.64
N SER A 49 -2.83 4.81 -5.84
CA SER A 49 -2.90 3.43 -6.30
C SER A 49 -3.01 3.37 -7.82
N ARG A 50 -1.93 3.03 -8.52
CA ARG A 50 -1.95 2.78 -9.98
C ARG A 50 -2.51 1.42 -10.38
N ARG A 51 -3.10 0.66 -9.46
CA ARG A 51 -3.74 -0.62 -9.78
C ARG A 51 -5.01 -0.38 -10.60
N GLY A 52 -5.16 -1.09 -11.72
CA GLY A 52 -6.30 -0.96 -12.63
C GLY A 52 -6.16 0.13 -13.70
N GLN A 53 -5.07 0.92 -13.70
CA GLN A 53 -4.80 1.94 -14.72
C GLN A 53 -4.44 1.35 -16.10
N HIS A 54 -4.21 0.03 -16.20
CA HIS A 54 -3.90 -0.64 -17.47
C HIS A 54 -5.16 -1.00 -18.29
N SER A 55 -6.28 -0.31 -18.06
CA SER A 55 -7.47 -0.47 -18.87
C SER A 55 -7.48 0.53 -20.03
N ARG A 56 -7.24 -0.03 -21.23
CA ARG A 56 -7.69 0.48 -22.54
C ARG A 56 -6.88 1.59 -23.23
N ILE A 57 -5.56 1.43 -23.38
CA ILE A 57 -4.96 1.82 -24.67
C ILE A 57 -5.30 0.68 -25.63
N LYS A 58 -6.55 0.63 -26.09
CA LYS A 58 -6.89 -0.14 -27.28
C LYS A 58 -6.27 0.67 -28.40
N SER A 59 -5.12 0.21 -28.87
CA SER A 59 -4.35 0.78 -29.96
C SER A 59 -5.30 1.28 -31.06
N LEU A 60 -5.30 2.59 -31.31
CA LEU A 60 -5.86 3.16 -32.54
C LEU A 60 -5.08 2.64 -33.74
#